data_AF-A0AAW0AVT4-F1
#
_entry.id   AF-A0AAW0AVT4-F1
#
_cell.length_a   1.000
_cell.length_b   1.000
_cell.length_c   1.000
_cell.angle_alpha   90.00
_cell.angle_beta   90.00
_cell.angle_gamma   90.00
#
_symmetry.space_group_name_H-M   'P 1'
#
loop_
_entity.id
_entity.type
_entity.pdbx_description
1 polymer ?
#
loop_
_entity_poly.entity_id
_entity_poly.type
_entity_poly.pdbx_seq_one_letter_code
_entity_poly.pdbx_strand_id
1 'polypeptide(L)'
;MSPKTSDATRWHFDVRYVPIEPNPCHVLFIVNMKGTKKHVERLPVGLDKQTSGIKFFPEIASEAAPEVAKALIHAFKQHLGGTDTLPFGPSGSLSTDDRSLAQAVGTELRKLGIEQERSKIEYKHLISFARGHFEATFKDLKKQFGATDKVTQLLGTPESIGFLNFRSCNLEARRPEEDPFDESVQRLLEYMHSLLNARPAISLSKLDHKLDEEMDKLRRLFHSKPTPMVEEEADRGVPESQLDFALRLQAGIDCDPDRRGAWEYFIKTATNPSAAHVTRSIAHALLMDWHLKSPDLRNRNLFLAAHHASQALIYSDGRPSPAVIFFAEKEMHKRVEMGDLPVLRHMYEKVWEAREKRQTEYKAELATGQEKRLATPNRYRCAAVGCGVEADRGKMLQQCGGKCDPDKKPKTSDWKNHKAFCKPGMPCSVIDTGTPSTGLGKGTKKGALGVPVTTADGTSTFLTTSTIGSSELKEIRDLARTMSRGSDVRVDLPVNLQMERYEI
;
A
#
# COMPACT_ATOMS: atom_id res chain seq x y z
N MET A 1 -42.17 25.81 46.29
CA MET A 1 -41.89 24.75 45.28
C MET A 1 -40.49 24.99 44.75
N SER A 2 -39.52 24.12 45.06
CA SER A 2 -38.18 24.24 44.49
C SER A 2 -38.28 24.04 42.96
N PRO A 3 -37.68 24.91 42.14
CA PRO A 3 -37.68 24.70 40.70
C PRO A 3 -37.05 23.34 40.41
N LYS A 4 -37.77 22.46 39.70
CA LYS A 4 -37.20 21.20 39.21
C LYS A 4 -35.99 21.59 38.37
N THR A 5 -34.80 21.26 38.85
CA THR A 5 -33.56 21.39 38.08
C THR A 5 -33.74 20.54 36.84
N SER A 6 -33.98 21.20 35.70
CA SER A 6 -34.03 20.53 34.41
C SER A 6 -32.70 19.80 34.22
N ASP A 7 -32.74 18.48 34.01
CA ASP A 7 -31.55 17.69 33.75
C ASP A 7 -30.76 18.35 32.62
N ALA A 8 -29.52 18.77 32.91
CA ALA A 8 -28.63 19.34 31.92
C ALA A 8 -28.56 18.43 30.68
N THR A 9 -28.72 19.01 29.49
CA THR A 9 -28.74 18.24 28.25
C THR A 9 -27.31 17.91 27.85
N ARG A 10 -26.91 16.65 28.01
CA ARG A 10 -25.56 16.17 27.71
C ARG A 10 -25.54 15.46 26.37
N TRP A 11 -24.55 15.77 25.55
CA TRP A 11 -24.34 15.17 24.24
C TRP A 11 -22.93 14.58 24.12
N HIS A 12 -22.82 13.58 23.26
CA HIS A 12 -21.55 12.96 22.89
C HIS A 12 -21.40 12.98 21.38
N PHE A 13 -20.18 13.18 20.89
CA PHE A 13 -19.86 13.04 19.48
C PHE A 13 -18.54 12.29 19.25
N ASP A 14 -18.47 11.59 18.13
CA ASP A 14 -17.25 10.95 17.63
C ASP A 14 -17.18 11.03 16.09
N VAL A 15 -15.98 10.79 15.54
CA VAL A 15 -15.73 10.80 14.08
C VAL A 15 -15.48 9.36 13.63
N ARG A 16 -16.11 8.95 12.54
CA ARG A 16 -15.98 7.59 11.99
C ARG A 16 -15.77 7.64 10.49
N TYR A 17 -15.12 6.61 9.95
CA TYR A 17 -14.98 6.43 8.50
C TYR A 17 -15.97 5.38 8.00
N VAL A 18 -16.84 5.76 7.07
CA VAL A 18 -17.83 4.88 6.44
C VAL A 18 -17.30 4.49 5.05
N PRO A 19 -16.86 3.24 4.84
CA PRO A 19 -16.16 2.84 3.63
C PRO A 19 -17.08 2.47 2.46
N ILE A 20 -18.37 2.81 2.50
CA ILE A 20 -19.35 2.31 1.53
C ILE A 20 -19.15 2.99 0.17
N GLU A 21 -18.90 2.18 -0.85
CA GLU A 21 -18.71 2.62 -2.25
C GLU A 21 -20.05 3.05 -2.90
N PRO A 22 -20.03 3.96 -3.90
CA PRO A 22 -18.85 4.59 -4.51
C PRO A 22 -18.32 5.83 -3.76
N ASN A 23 -18.97 6.21 -2.66
CA ASN A 23 -18.77 7.51 -2.01
C ASN A 23 -18.35 7.37 -0.54
N PRO A 24 -17.21 6.71 -0.27
CA PRO A 24 -16.73 6.60 1.10
C PRO A 24 -16.52 7.99 1.69
N CYS A 25 -16.81 8.14 2.98
CA CYS A 25 -16.71 9.44 3.64
C CYS A 25 -16.50 9.29 5.13
N HIS A 26 -16.04 10.37 5.77
CA HIS A 26 -16.14 10.48 7.21
C HIS A 26 -17.53 10.95 7.61
N VAL A 27 -17.93 10.56 8.82
CA VAL A 27 -19.16 11.03 9.43
C VAL A 27 -18.89 11.50 10.85
N LEU A 28 -19.59 12.54 11.27
CA LEU A 28 -19.73 12.95 12.65
C LEU A 28 -20.99 12.29 13.22
N PHE A 29 -20.82 11.40 14.19
CA PHE A 29 -21.94 10.82 14.92
C PHE A 29 -22.20 11.64 16.19
N ILE A 30 -23.46 12.02 16.42
CA ILE A 30 -23.89 12.81 17.57
C ILE A 30 -25.02 12.07 18.27
N VAL A 31 -24.93 11.92 19.59
CA VAL A 31 -25.96 11.25 20.39
C VAL A 31 -26.18 11.96 21.72
N ASN A 32 -27.44 12.11 22.10
CA ASN A 32 -27.79 12.59 23.44
C ASN A 32 -27.49 11.48 24.46
N MET A 33 -27.00 11.83 25.64
CA MET A 33 -26.61 10.84 26.67
C MET A 33 -27.78 9.99 27.20
N LYS A 34 -29.04 10.41 26.99
CA LYS A 34 -30.23 9.59 27.26
C LYS A 34 -30.56 8.62 26.13
N GLY A 35 -29.83 8.67 25.00
CA GLY A 35 -30.02 7.81 23.83
C GLY A 35 -31.24 8.15 22.97
N THR A 36 -32.03 9.17 23.34
CA THR A 36 -33.32 9.49 22.73
C THR A 36 -33.22 10.22 21.40
N LYS A 37 -32.12 10.95 21.18
CA LYS A 37 -31.85 11.69 19.95
C LYS A 37 -30.46 11.35 19.44
N LYS A 38 -30.35 11.10 18.14
CA LYS A 38 -29.10 10.79 17.45
C LYS A 38 -29.10 11.41 16.06
N HIS A 39 -27.93 11.80 15.57
CA HIS A 39 -27.72 12.38 14.25
C HIS A 39 -26.40 11.88 13.67
N VAL A 40 -26.35 11.76 12.34
CA VAL A 40 -25.12 11.47 11.59
C VAL A 40 -24.98 12.54 10.53
N GLU A 41 -23.87 13.26 10.55
CA GLU A 41 -23.53 14.29 9.58
C GLU A 41 -22.37 13.80 8.71
N ARG A 42 -22.46 13.94 7.38
CA ARG A 42 -21.33 13.63 6.49
C ARG A 42 -20.29 14.75 6.58
N LEU A 43 -19.01 14.38 6.49
CA LEU A 43 -17.90 15.32 6.50
C LEU A 43 -17.17 15.27 5.15
N PRO A 44 -16.87 16.43 4.54
CA PRO A 44 -17.22 17.80 4.95
C PRO A 44 -18.73 18.09 4.94
N VAL A 45 -19.16 19.10 5.70
CA VAL A 45 -20.58 19.53 5.72
C VAL A 45 -21.00 20.03 4.34
N GLY A 46 -22.22 19.69 3.92
CA GLY A 46 -22.76 20.11 2.62
C GLY A 46 -22.28 19.27 1.44
N LEU A 47 -21.51 18.21 1.69
CA LEU A 47 -21.12 17.24 0.66
C LEU A 47 -22.36 16.54 0.10
N ASP A 48 -22.57 16.65 -1.20
CA ASP A 48 -23.69 15.99 -1.86
C ASP A 48 -23.57 14.46 -1.76
N LYS A 49 -24.71 13.76 -1.79
CA LYS A 49 -24.78 12.30 -1.60
C LYS A 49 -24.01 11.49 -2.66
N GLN A 50 -23.74 12.09 -3.82
CA GLN A 50 -23.10 11.46 -4.96
C GLN A 50 -21.58 11.71 -4.99
N THR A 51 -21.07 12.65 -4.20
CA THR A 51 -19.65 12.95 -4.10
C THR A 51 -19.01 12.19 -2.93
N SER A 52 -17.85 11.62 -3.23
CA SER A 52 -16.97 10.96 -2.28
C SER A 52 -16.32 11.95 -1.31
N GLY A 53 -16.23 11.58 -0.04
CA GLY A 53 -15.63 12.40 1.03
C GLY A 53 -14.12 12.29 1.15
N ILE A 54 -13.44 11.68 0.17
CA ILE A 54 -12.00 11.36 0.20
C ILE A 54 -11.08 12.57 0.32
N LYS A 55 -11.56 13.78 0.00
CA LYS A 55 -10.83 15.03 0.20
C LYS A 55 -10.68 15.42 1.69
N PHE A 56 -11.40 14.75 2.57
CA PHE A 56 -11.31 14.93 4.01
C PHE A 56 -10.85 13.62 4.64
N PHE A 57 -9.56 13.51 4.93
CA PHE A 57 -8.97 12.38 5.64
C PHE A 57 -8.01 12.91 6.71
N PRO A 58 -8.52 13.26 7.90
CA PRO A 58 -7.68 13.79 8.97
C PRO A 58 -6.86 12.68 9.61
N GLU A 59 -5.54 12.88 9.67
CA GLU A 59 -4.59 12.04 10.40
C GLU A 59 -4.50 12.50 11.87
N ILE A 60 -4.61 13.80 12.13
CA ILE A 60 -4.56 14.39 13.48
C ILE A 60 -5.82 15.20 13.85
N ALA A 61 -6.04 15.40 15.14
CA ALA A 61 -7.23 16.07 15.67
C ALA A 61 -7.40 17.51 15.15
N SER A 62 -6.30 18.26 14.99
CA SER A 62 -6.33 19.63 14.48
C SER A 62 -6.76 19.72 13.01
N GLU A 63 -6.50 18.68 12.20
CA GLU A 63 -7.01 18.61 10.82
C GLU A 63 -8.51 18.30 10.78
N ALA A 64 -9.01 17.49 11.71
CA ALA A 64 -10.43 17.15 11.80
C ALA A 64 -11.28 18.31 12.34
N ALA A 65 -10.73 19.07 13.30
CA ALA A 65 -11.48 20.01 14.13
C ALA A 65 -12.28 21.08 13.37
N PRO A 66 -11.77 21.72 12.29
CA PRO A 66 -12.54 22.73 11.57
C PRO A 66 -13.84 22.19 10.98
N GLU A 67 -13.79 21.03 10.32
CA GLU A 67 -14.98 20.40 9.73
C GLU A 67 -15.92 19.83 10.79
N VAL A 68 -15.37 19.27 11.88
CA VAL A 68 -16.18 18.79 13.01
C VAL A 68 -16.92 19.94 13.70
N ALA A 69 -16.27 21.07 13.93
CA ALA A 69 -16.89 22.24 14.56
C ALA A 69 -18.03 22.80 13.69
N LYS A 70 -17.81 22.93 12.37
CA LYS A 70 -18.86 23.32 11.41
C LYS A 70 -20.03 22.32 11.43
N ALA A 71 -19.74 21.02 11.44
CA ALA A 71 -20.75 19.97 11.46
C ALA A 71 -21.58 19.96 12.74
N LEU A 72 -20.97 20.20 13.90
CA LEU A 72 -21.69 20.35 15.16
C LEU A 72 -22.67 21.53 15.09
N ILE A 73 -22.21 22.71 14.67
CA ILE A 73 -23.07 23.89 14.53
C ILE A 73 -24.20 23.62 13.54
N HIS A 74 -23.90 23.03 12.39
CA HIS A 74 -24.88 22.67 11.37
C HIS A 74 -25.95 21.72 11.92
N ALA A 75 -25.53 20.61 12.54
CA ALA A 75 -26.42 19.60 13.08
C ALA A 75 -27.37 20.16 14.16
N PHE A 76 -26.85 20.99 15.08
CA PHE A 76 -27.67 21.58 16.13
C PHE A 76 -28.61 22.68 15.64
N LYS A 77 -28.22 23.42 14.59
CA LYS A 77 -29.09 24.42 13.98
C LYS A 77 -30.21 23.80 13.15
N GLN A 78 -29.92 22.75 12.39
CA GLN A 78 -30.82 22.24 11.35
C GLN A 78 -31.61 20.98 11.74
N HIS A 79 -31.04 20.11 12.60
CA HIS A 79 -31.57 18.76 12.77
C HIS A 79 -31.88 18.40 14.22
N LEU A 80 -31.04 18.85 15.15
CA LEU A 80 -31.20 18.56 16.57
C LEU A 80 -31.91 19.69 17.34
N GLY A 81 -32.17 20.81 16.67
CA GLY A 81 -32.59 22.08 17.26
C GLY A 81 -34.06 22.17 17.70
N GLY A 82 -34.21 22.62 18.96
CA GLY A 82 -35.31 23.38 19.56
C GLY A 82 -34.65 24.31 20.61
N THR A 83 -35.24 25.47 20.93
CA THR A 83 -34.59 26.56 21.72
C THR A 83 -33.94 26.08 23.03
N ASP A 84 -34.50 25.05 23.65
CA ASP A 84 -34.10 24.60 24.99
C ASP A 84 -33.08 23.44 24.98
N THR A 85 -32.66 22.97 23.79
CA THR A 85 -31.85 21.73 23.65
C THR A 85 -30.48 21.93 23.03
N LEU A 86 -30.09 23.19 22.79
CA LEU A 86 -28.78 23.49 22.23
C LEU A 86 -27.68 23.15 23.25
N PRO A 87 -26.65 22.39 22.85
CA PRO A 87 -25.53 22.05 23.73
C PRO A 87 -24.68 23.28 24.06
N PHE A 88 -24.83 24.35 23.28
CA PHE A 88 -24.25 25.66 23.50
C PHE A 88 -25.18 26.58 24.32
N GLY A 89 -26.22 26.02 24.96
CA GLY A 89 -27.06 26.72 25.94
C GLY A 89 -26.49 26.62 27.36
N PRO A 90 -27.06 27.35 28.34
CA PRO A 90 -26.55 27.39 29.71
C PRO A 90 -26.48 26.03 30.43
N SER A 91 -27.34 25.08 30.02
CA SER A 91 -27.44 23.74 30.60
C SER A 91 -26.93 22.64 29.66
N GLY A 92 -26.31 23.01 28.55
CA GLY A 92 -25.79 22.09 27.54
C GLY A 92 -24.33 21.72 27.80
N SER A 93 -23.95 20.47 27.48
CA SER A 93 -22.54 20.07 27.47
C SER A 93 -22.25 19.11 26.30
N LEU A 94 -21.11 19.29 25.63
CA LEU A 94 -20.58 18.37 24.63
C LEU A 94 -19.44 17.54 25.20
N SER A 95 -19.35 16.28 24.76
CA SER A 95 -18.22 15.40 25.08
C SER A 95 -17.79 14.55 23.89
N THR A 96 -16.55 14.09 23.92
CA THR A 96 -16.00 13.12 22.94
C THR A 96 -15.06 12.15 23.67
N ASP A 97 -14.78 11.01 23.05
CA ASP A 97 -13.90 9.94 23.55
C ASP A 97 -12.42 10.17 23.23
N ASP A 98 -12.08 11.22 22.48
CA ASP A 98 -10.69 11.59 22.16
C ASP A 98 -10.30 12.94 22.77
N ARG A 99 -9.26 12.95 23.61
CA ARG A 99 -8.80 14.15 24.32
C ARG A 99 -8.26 15.22 23.36
N SER A 100 -7.51 14.82 22.34
CA SER A 100 -6.91 15.74 21.38
C SER A 100 -7.99 16.40 20.52
N LEU A 101 -9.01 15.63 20.12
CA LEU A 101 -10.17 16.12 19.39
C LEU A 101 -11.01 17.07 20.25
N ALA A 102 -11.25 16.75 21.52
CA ALA A 102 -11.97 17.63 22.45
C ALA A 102 -11.32 19.02 22.51
N GLN A 103 -10.00 19.07 22.67
CA GLN A 103 -9.23 20.31 22.73
C GLN A 103 -9.24 21.07 21.40
N ALA A 104 -9.00 20.37 20.28
CA ALA A 104 -8.93 20.98 18.96
C ALA A 104 -10.29 21.55 18.53
N VAL A 105 -11.37 20.78 18.67
CA VAL A 105 -12.74 21.22 18.36
C VAL A 105 -13.17 22.37 19.26
N GLY A 106 -12.88 22.32 20.57
CA GLY A 106 -13.18 23.43 21.47
C GLY A 106 -12.44 24.73 21.08
N THR A 107 -11.22 24.60 20.57
CA THR A 107 -10.46 25.75 20.05
C THR A 107 -11.08 26.32 18.77
N GLU A 108 -11.48 25.46 17.83
CA GLU A 108 -12.16 25.89 16.60
C GLU A 108 -13.54 26.52 16.88
N LEU A 109 -14.31 25.99 17.83
CA LEU A 109 -15.59 26.60 18.23
C LEU A 109 -15.41 28.01 18.79
N ARG A 110 -14.34 28.27 19.57
CA ARG A 110 -14.01 29.63 20.02
C ARG A 110 -13.68 30.56 18.86
N LYS A 111 -12.90 30.10 17.87
CA LYS A 111 -12.60 30.88 16.65
C LYS A 111 -13.88 31.23 15.87
N LEU A 112 -14.89 30.36 15.90
CA LEU A 112 -16.20 30.58 15.30
C LEU A 112 -17.15 31.43 16.17
N GLY A 113 -16.68 32.00 17.28
CA GLY A 113 -17.44 32.93 18.13
C GLY A 113 -18.29 32.29 19.22
N ILE A 114 -18.15 30.98 19.48
CA ILE A 114 -18.82 30.34 20.62
C ILE A 114 -18.13 30.76 21.93
N GLU A 115 -18.93 31.25 22.89
CA GLU A 115 -18.47 31.67 24.22
C GLU A 115 -17.53 30.64 24.87
N GLN A 116 -16.48 31.11 25.54
CA GLN A 116 -15.41 30.26 26.08
C GLN A 116 -15.94 29.13 26.98
N GLU A 117 -16.88 29.44 27.88
CA GLU A 117 -17.48 28.47 28.78
C GLU A 117 -18.27 27.38 28.04
N ARG A 118 -18.89 27.73 26.90
CA ARG A 118 -19.72 26.84 26.09
C ARG A 118 -18.94 26.09 25.01
N SER A 119 -17.73 26.57 24.71
CA SER A 119 -16.78 25.92 23.78
C SER A 119 -16.01 24.75 24.42
N LYS A 120 -16.13 24.56 25.74
CA LYS A 120 -15.40 23.51 26.46
C LYS A 120 -16.01 22.14 26.13
N ILE A 121 -15.27 21.33 25.38
CA ILE A 121 -15.62 19.94 25.10
C ILE A 121 -15.03 19.05 26.19
N GLU A 122 -15.86 18.24 26.84
CA GLU A 122 -15.40 17.30 27.86
C GLU A 122 -14.83 16.02 27.22
N TYR A 123 -13.69 15.55 27.72
CA TYR A 123 -13.24 14.19 27.44
C TYR A 123 -14.03 13.20 28.31
N LYS A 124 -14.70 12.23 27.69
CA LYS A 124 -15.35 11.12 28.38
C LYS A 124 -15.18 9.83 27.62
N HIS A 125 -14.73 8.79 28.33
CA HIS A 125 -14.55 7.46 27.78
C HIS A 125 -15.91 6.73 27.62
N LEU A 126 -16.64 7.06 26.55
CA LEU A 126 -18.00 6.58 26.26
C LEU A 126 -18.06 5.69 24.99
N ILE A 127 -16.94 5.06 24.64
CA ILE A 127 -16.80 4.28 23.39
C ILE A 127 -17.88 3.21 23.24
N SER A 128 -18.14 2.42 24.29
CA SER A 128 -19.14 1.35 24.26
C SER A 128 -20.57 1.88 24.08
N PHE A 129 -20.91 2.98 24.78
CA PHE A 129 -22.19 3.66 24.65
C PHE A 129 -22.40 4.19 23.23
N ALA A 130 -21.44 4.95 22.70
CA ALA A 130 -21.52 5.51 21.35
C ALA A 130 -21.57 4.41 20.28
N ARG A 131 -20.76 3.35 20.42
CA ARG A 131 -20.75 2.20 19.51
C ARG A 131 -22.11 1.49 19.45
N GLY A 132 -22.75 1.25 20.59
CA GLY A 132 -24.07 0.60 20.63
C GLY A 132 -25.13 1.41 19.88
N HIS A 133 -25.17 2.73 20.07
CA HIS A 133 -26.11 3.60 19.35
C HIS A 133 -25.76 3.75 17.86
N PHE A 134 -24.47 3.81 17.53
CA PHE A 134 -24.04 3.92 16.13
C PHE A 134 -24.31 2.64 15.35
N GLU A 135 -24.16 1.45 15.94
CA GLU A 135 -24.43 0.18 15.26
C GLU A 135 -25.84 0.11 14.67
N ALA A 136 -26.86 0.51 15.45
CA ALA A 136 -28.23 0.57 14.96
C ALA A 136 -28.37 1.56 13.79
N THR A 137 -27.78 2.74 13.93
CA THR A 137 -27.79 3.77 12.86
C THR A 137 -27.03 3.32 11.62
N PHE A 138 -25.95 2.58 11.80
CA PHE A 138 -25.10 2.11 10.71
C PHE A 138 -25.80 1.06 9.86
N LYS A 139 -26.67 0.22 10.46
CA LYS A 139 -27.56 -0.67 9.70
C LYS A 139 -28.46 0.12 8.73
N ASP A 140 -29.02 1.24 9.19
CA ASP A 140 -29.82 2.12 8.34
C ASP A 140 -28.98 2.82 7.26
N LEU A 141 -27.78 3.28 7.61
CA LEU A 141 -26.85 3.91 6.66
C LEU A 141 -26.44 2.94 5.54
N LYS A 142 -26.18 1.66 5.85
CA LYS A 142 -25.85 0.65 4.83
C LYS A 142 -26.95 0.54 3.77
N LYS A 143 -28.23 0.55 4.19
CA LYS A 143 -29.37 0.56 3.28
C LYS A 143 -29.45 1.87 2.48
N GLN A 144 -29.26 3.02 3.13
CA GLN A 144 -29.33 4.33 2.47
C GLN A 144 -28.23 4.53 1.42
N PHE A 145 -27.04 3.97 1.66
CA PHE A 145 -25.92 4.01 0.72
C PHE A 145 -25.96 2.89 -0.33
N GLY A 146 -27.01 2.07 -0.36
CA GLY A 146 -27.18 1.03 -1.39
C GLY A 146 -26.19 -0.13 -1.27
N ALA A 147 -25.72 -0.44 -0.05
CA ALA A 147 -24.85 -1.60 0.15
C ALA A 147 -25.59 -2.89 -0.22
N THR A 148 -24.93 -3.78 -0.96
CA THR A 148 -25.48 -5.10 -1.31
C THR A 148 -25.71 -5.96 -0.06
N ASP A 149 -26.53 -7.02 -0.16
CA ASP A 149 -26.80 -7.90 0.98
C ASP A 149 -25.52 -8.52 1.57
N LYS A 150 -24.60 -8.97 0.70
CA LYS A 150 -23.31 -9.53 1.11
C LYS A 150 -22.45 -8.50 1.86
N VAL A 151 -22.33 -7.28 1.30
CA VAL A 151 -21.59 -6.19 1.95
C VAL A 151 -22.26 -5.82 3.26
N THR A 152 -23.60 -5.79 3.31
CA THR A 152 -24.36 -5.46 4.52
C THR A 152 -24.12 -6.46 5.66
N GLN A 153 -24.00 -7.74 5.35
CA GLN A 153 -23.72 -8.79 6.33
C GLN A 153 -22.27 -8.78 6.82
N LEU A 154 -21.32 -8.52 5.92
CA LEU A 154 -19.89 -8.62 6.23
C LEU A 154 -19.27 -7.32 6.74
N LEU A 155 -19.85 -6.16 6.41
CA LEU A 155 -19.34 -4.86 6.85
C LEU A 155 -19.72 -4.60 8.31
N GLY A 156 -18.72 -4.76 9.18
CA GLY A 156 -18.80 -4.41 10.59
C GLY A 156 -18.96 -2.90 10.81
N THR A 157 -19.46 -2.55 12.00
CA THR A 157 -19.67 -1.15 12.41
C THR A 157 -18.33 -0.42 12.53
N PRO A 158 -18.13 0.70 11.81
CA PRO A 158 -16.93 1.53 11.94
C PRO A 158 -16.65 1.97 13.37
N GLU A 159 -15.38 1.97 13.74
CA GLU A 159 -14.91 2.41 15.05
C GLU A 159 -14.77 3.94 15.09
N SER A 160 -14.81 4.49 16.31
CA SER A 160 -14.45 5.88 16.57
C SER A 160 -12.97 6.08 16.20
N ILE A 161 -12.66 7.22 15.57
CA ILE A 161 -11.30 7.59 15.21
C ILE A 161 -10.65 8.28 16.41
N GLY A 162 -9.73 7.57 17.08
CA GLY A 162 -8.83 8.17 18.07
C GLY A 162 -7.63 8.86 17.43
N PHE A 163 -7.39 10.13 17.73
CA PHE A 163 -6.27 10.92 17.22
C PHE A 163 -5.08 10.95 18.19
N LEU A 164 -5.27 10.58 19.46
CA LEU A 164 -4.24 10.67 20.50
C LEU A 164 -2.94 9.89 20.20
N ASN A 165 -3.06 8.76 19.49
CA ASN A 165 -1.92 7.87 19.20
C ASN A 165 -1.36 8.06 17.80
N PHE A 166 -1.89 9.00 17.02
CA PHE A 166 -1.28 9.30 15.74
C PHE A 166 0.00 10.09 16.02
N ARG A 167 1.10 9.35 16.15
CA ARG A 167 2.41 9.94 15.88
C ARG A 167 2.30 10.34 14.42
N SER A 168 2.33 11.64 14.15
CA SER A 168 2.68 12.05 12.80
C SER A 168 3.85 11.16 12.41
N CYS A 169 3.78 10.53 11.24
CA CYS A 169 5.02 10.28 10.53
C CYS A 169 5.57 11.67 10.24
N ASN A 170 6.08 12.34 11.29
CA ASN A 170 7.32 13.01 11.19
C ASN A 170 8.14 11.95 10.46
N LEU A 171 8.45 12.22 9.20
CA LEU A 171 9.72 11.83 8.65
C LEU A 171 10.74 12.47 9.61
N GLU A 172 10.81 11.98 10.87
CA GLU A 172 11.57 12.54 11.96
C GLU A 172 12.95 12.58 11.40
N ALA A 173 13.40 13.82 11.14
CA ALA A 173 14.57 14.20 10.38
C ALA A 173 15.39 12.95 10.09
N ARG A 174 15.12 12.32 8.93
CA ARG A 174 15.91 11.19 8.45
C ARG A 174 17.34 11.62 8.72
N ARG A 175 17.99 11.01 9.73
CA ARG A 175 19.22 11.61 10.25
C ARG A 175 20.10 11.74 9.03
N PRO A 176 20.54 12.97 8.66
CA PRO A 176 21.29 13.14 7.43
C PRO A 176 22.40 12.10 7.49
N GLU A 177 22.37 11.17 6.55
CA GLU A 177 23.41 10.15 6.47
C GLU A 177 24.72 10.92 6.27
N GLU A 178 25.82 10.39 6.82
CA GLU A 178 27.10 11.11 6.81
C GLU A 178 27.59 11.42 5.39
N ASP A 179 27.05 10.74 4.36
CA ASP A 179 27.33 10.99 2.95
C ASP A 179 26.16 11.70 2.20
N PRO A 180 26.29 13.01 1.92
CA PRO A 180 25.28 13.76 1.17
C PRO A 180 25.11 13.31 -0.29
N PHE A 181 26.11 12.63 -0.88
CA PHE A 181 25.98 12.08 -2.24
C PHE A 181 25.01 10.90 -2.26
N ASP A 182 25.01 10.07 -1.22
CA ASP A 182 24.11 8.93 -1.10
C ASP A 182 22.65 9.40 -0.91
N GLU A 183 22.45 10.44 -0.09
CA GLU A 183 21.11 10.96 0.18
C GLU A 183 20.41 11.48 -1.08
N SER A 184 21.10 12.23 -1.95
CA SER A 184 20.51 12.72 -3.20
C SER A 184 20.10 11.57 -4.12
N VAL A 185 20.97 10.56 -4.30
CA VAL A 185 20.69 9.40 -5.14
C VAL A 185 19.51 8.60 -4.56
N GLN A 186 19.46 8.43 -3.25
CA GLN A 186 18.38 7.71 -2.58
C GLN A 186 17.02 8.39 -2.77
N ARG A 187 16.94 9.73 -2.64
CA ARG A 187 15.70 10.49 -2.90
C ARG A 187 15.22 10.35 -4.35
N LEU A 188 16.15 10.38 -5.31
CA LEU A 188 15.84 10.15 -6.73
C LEU A 188 15.31 8.72 -6.96
N LEU A 189 15.93 7.72 -6.33
CA LEU A 189 15.49 6.33 -6.40
C LEU A 189 14.10 6.14 -5.80
N GLU A 190 13.79 6.82 -4.69
CA GLU A 190 12.47 6.79 -4.05
C GLU A 190 11.37 7.39 -4.94
N TYR A 191 11.62 8.58 -5.50
CA TYR A 191 10.72 9.19 -6.48
C TYR A 191 10.46 8.25 -7.66
N MET A 192 11.53 7.71 -8.24
CA MET A 192 11.44 6.83 -9.41
C MET A 192 10.71 5.53 -9.06
N HIS A 193 11.03 4.92 -7.92
CA HIS A 193 10.41 3.68 -7.47
C HIS A 193 8.91 3.86 -7.23
N SER A 194 8.50 4.91 -6.54
CA SER A 194 7.09 5.24 -6.33
C SER A 194 6.36 5.45 -7.66
N LEU A 195 6.94 6.23 -8.58
CA LEU A 195 6.33 6.49 -9.88
C LEU A 195 6.21 5.24 -10.75
N LEU A 196 7.27 4.42 -10.83
CA LEU A 196 7.27 3.20 -11.64
C LEU A 196 6.29 2.16 -11.08
N ASN A 197 6.24 1.97 -9.76
CA ASN A 197 5.29 1.06 -9.13
C ASN A 197 3.83 1.48 -9.29
N ALA A 198 3.57 2.78 -9.37
CA ALA A 198 2.23 3.33 -9.53
C ALA A 198 1.75 3.33 -11.00
N ARG A 199 2.66 3.20 -11.97
CA ARG A 199 2.30 3.16 -13.39
C ARG A 199 1.53 1.88 -13.74
N PRO A 200 0.36 2.00 -14.39
CA PRO A 200 -0.35 0.85 -14.96
C PRO A 200 0.57 0.05 -15.89
N ALA A 201 0.43 -1.28 -15.88
CA ALA A 201 1.23 -2.14 -16.75
C ALA A 201 0.90 -1.87 -18.24
N ILE A 202 1.69 -1.05 -18.92
CA ILE A 202 1.60 -0.82 -20.38
C ILE A 202 2.48 -1.87 -21.14
N SER A 203 2.71 -3.04 -20.52
CA SER A 203 3.69 -4.09 -20.90
C SER A 203 5.05 -3.90 -20.22
N LEU A 204 5.18 -4.43 -18.99
CA LEU A 204 6.42 -4.44 -18.20
C LEU A 204 7.59 -5.10 -18.98
N SER A 205 7.27 -6.00 -19.91
CA SER A 205 8.27 -6.59 -20.81
C SER A 205 8.94 -5.57 -21.75
N LYS A 206 8.45 -4.33 -21.85
CA LYS A 206 9.08 -3.23 -22.59
C LYS A 206 9.90 -2.28 -21.72
N LEU A 207 9.81 -2.37 -20.39
CA LEU A 207 10.72 -1.67 -19.48
C LEU A 207 12.09 -2.38 -19.49
N ASP A 208 12.83 -2.26 -20.59
CA ASP A 208 14.28 -2.56 -20.61
C ASP A 208 15.06 -1.31 -20.21
N HIS A 209 14.62 -0.66 -19.14
CA HIS A 209 15.25 0.59 -18.74
C HIS A 209 16.60 0.26 -18.11
N LYS A 210 17.66 0.74 -18.75
CA LYS A 210 18.90 0.95 -18.03
C LYS A 210 18.57 1.98 -16.95
N LEU A 211 18.62 1.55 -15.70
CA LEU A 211 18.37 2.39 -14.52
C LEU A 211 19.10 3.74 -14.64
N ASP A 212 20.34 3.70 -15.11
CA ASP A 212 21.18 4.88 -15.34
C ASP A 212 20.55 5.87 -16.34
N GLU A 213 19.92 5.40 -17.42
CA GLU A 213 19.26 6.26 -18.41
C GLU A 213 18.02 6.96 -17.83
N GLU A 214 17.26 6.29 -16.96
CA GLU A 214 16.10 6.90 -16.28
C GLU A 214 16.54 7.89 -15.20
N MET A 215 17.60 7.56 -14.45
CA MET A 215 18.21 8.46 -13.49
C MET A 215 18.72 9.74 -14.16
N ASP A 216 19.38 9.63 -15.32
CA ASP A 216 19.83 10.79 -16.08
C ASP A 216 18.66 11.60 -16.68
N LYS A 217 17.54 10.96 -17.03
CA LYS A 217 16.31 11.68 -17.41
C LYS A 217 15.74 12.47 -16.23
N LEU A 218 15.66 11.88 -15.03
CA LEU A 218 15.18 12.57 -13.84
C LEU A 218 16.08 13.73 -13.43
N ARG A 219 17.40 13.54 -13.45
CA ARG A 219 18.36 14.64 -13.21
C ARG A 219 18.15 15.81 -14.16
N ARG A 220 17.97 15.53 -15.47
CA ARG A 220 17.65 16.56 -16.47
C ARG A 220 16.28 17.20 -16.22
N LEU A 221 15.28 16.43 -15.81
CA LEU A 221 13.95 16.95 -15.47
C LEU A 221 14.04 17.93 -14.30
N PHE A 222 14.69 17.55 -13.20
CA PHE A 222 14.80 18.40 -12.01
C PHE A 222 15.67 19.64 -12.26
N HIS A 223 16.72 19.52 -13.06
CA HIS A 223 17.51 20.69 -13.48
C HIS A 223 16.72 21.66 -14.38
N SER A 224 15.90 21.14 -15.31
CA SER A 224 15.11 21.98 -16.23
C SER A 224 13.78 22.47 -15.65
N LYS A 225 13.27 21.83 -14.59
CA LYS A 225 12.06 22.19 -13.87
C LYS A 225 12.33 22.24 -12.36
N PRO A 226 12.82 23.37 -11.84
CA PRO A 226 13.03 23.57 -10.41
C PRO A 226 11.73 23.45 -9.62
N THR A 227 11.81 22.99 -8.37
CA THR A 227 10.63 22.76 -7.52
C THR A 227 9.68 23.96 -7.39
N PRO A 228 10.14 25.22 -7.21
CA PRO A 228 9.22 26.37 -7.15
C PRO A 228 8.37 26.58 -8.41
N MET A 229 8.93 26.27 -9.59
CA MET A 229 8.19 26.36 -10.85
C MET A 229 7.12 25.26 -10.93
N VAL A 230 7.45 24.04 -10.48
CA VAL A 230 6.50 22.91 -10.47
C VAL A 230 5.39 23.16 -9.45
N GLU A 231 5.70 23.74 -8.29
CA GLU A 231 4.72 24.18 -7.29
C GLU A 231 3.75 25.20 -7.88
N GLU A 232 4.24 26.26 -8.54
CA GLU A 232 3.39 27.27 -9.17
C GLU A 232 2.47 26.66 -10.25
N GLU A 233 2.98 25.76 -11.08
CA GLU A 233 2.17 25.02 -12.05
C GLU A 233 1.13 24.10 -11.37
N ALA A 234 1.51 23.44 -10.29
CA ALA A 234 0.64 22.54 -9.53
C ALA A 234 -0.53 23.31 -8.88
N ASP A 235 -0.25 24.48 -8.31
CA ASP A 235 -1.26 25.38 -7.75
C ASP A 235 -2.18 25.99 -8.80
N ARG A 236 -1.68 26.24 -10.01
CA ARG A 236 -2.51 26.60 -11.18
C ARG A 236 -3.37 25.45 -11.71
N GLY A 237 -3.25 24.25 -11.15
CA GLY A 237 -4.11 23.12 -11.52
C GLY A 237 -3.58 22.25 -12.65
N VAL A 238 -2.30 22.35 -13.01
CA VAL A 238 -1.69 21.52 -14.05
C VAL A 238 -1.52 20.08 -13.51
N PRO A 239 -2.23 19.06 -14.02
CA PRO A 239 -2.28 17.73 -13.42
C PRO A 239 -0.92 17.04 -13.26
N GLU A 240 -0.07 17.15 -14.29
CA GLU A 240 1.26 16.55 -14.32
C GLU A 240 2.18 17.21 -13.29
N SER A 241 2.09 18.54 -13.14
CA SER A 241 2.88 19.27 -12.14
C SER A 241 2.36 19.03 -10.73
N GLN A 242 1.05 18.83 -10.54
CA GLN A 242 0.48 18.36 -9.25
C GLN A 242 1.06 17.00 -8.85
N LEU A 243 1.16 16.07 -9.81
CA LEU A 243 1.72 14.74 -9.55
C LEU A 243 3.23 14.78 -9.28
N ASP A 244 4.00 15.53 -10.08
CA ASP A 244 5.44 15.72 -9.89
C ASP A 244 5.70 16.36 -8.52
N PHE A 245 5.03 17.47 -8.20
CA PHE A 245 5.20 18.15 -6.93
C PHE A 245 4.85 17.27 -5.73
N ALA A 246 3.77 16.48 -5.80
CA ALA A 246 3.43 15.52 -4.75
C ALA A 246 4.54 14.49 -4.51
N LEU A 247 5.13 13.95 -5.58
CA LEU A 247 6.25 13.01 -5.48
C LEU A 247 7.51 13.67 -4.92
N ARG A 248 7.79 14.94 -5.27
CA ARG A 248 8.90 15.71 -4.70
C ARG A 248 8.71 15.96 -3.21
N LEU A 249 7.51 16.35 -2.77
CA LEU A 249 7.17 16.49 -1.35
C LEU A 249 7.29 15.15 -0.62
N GLN A 250 6.91 14.04 -1.25
CA GLN A 250 7.06 12.72 -0.64
C GLN A 250 8.53 12.29 -0.49
N ALA A 251 9.37 12.57 -1.48
CA ALA A 251 10.77 12.15 -1.53
C ALA A 251 11.77 13.20 -0.97
N GLY A 252 11.35 14.44 -0.75
CA GLY A 252 12.22 15.56 -0.36
C GLY A 252 13.14 16.06 -1.47
N ILE A 253 12.68 16.14 -2.72
CA ILE A 253 13.52 16.58 -3.86
C ILE A 253 13.46 18.11 -3.99
N ASP A 254 14.58 18.76 -3.64
CA ASP A 254 14.74 20.22 -3.58
C ASP A 254 13.69 20.93 -2.69
N CYS A 255 13.10 20.19 -1.74
CA CYS A 255 12.18 20.68 -0.72
C CYS A 255 12.25 19.79 0.53
N ASP A 256 11.71 20.28 1.65
CA ASP A 256 11.54 19.47 2.84
C ASP A 256 10.44 18.41 2.60
N PRO A 257 10.66 17.15 3.01
CA PRO A 257 9.62 16.14 2.89
C PRO A 257 8.35 16.54 3.65
N ASP A 258 7.21 16.54 2.94
CA ASP A 258 5.90 16.84 3.51
C ASP A 258 4.90 15.75 3.11
N ARG A 259 4.66 14.82 4.05
CA ARG A 259 3.69 13.74 3.87
C ARG A 259 2.28 14.26 3.61
N ARG A 260 1.87 15.34 4.30
CA ARG A 260 0.51 15.87 4.21
C ARG A 260 0.35 16.62 2.89
N GLY A 261 1.29 17.52 2.57
CA GLY A 261 1.31 18.23 1.29
C GLY A 261 1.31 17.25 0.10
N ALA A 262 2.11 16.19 0.15
CA ALA A 262 2.10 15.15 -0.89
C ALA A 262 0.70 14.53 -1.09
N TRP A 263 0.01 14.16 0.00
CA TRP A 263 -1.36 13.63 -0.07
C TRP A 263 -2.34 14.64 -0.69
N GLU A 264 -2.26 15.91 -0.30
CA GLU A 264 -3.15 16.95 -0.83
C GLU A 264 -2.98 17.11 -2.33
N TYR A 265 -1.75 17.12 -2.83
CA TYR A 265 -1.48 17.19 -4.27
C TYR A 265 -1.84 15.91 -5.01
N PHE A 266 -1.64 14.72 -4.43
CA PHE A 266 -2.15 13.49 -5.03
C PHE A 266 -3.69 13.50 -5.15
N ILE A 267 -4.41 13.99 -4.13
CA ILE A 267 -5.87 14.16 -4.18
C ILE A 267 -6.27 15.20 -5.24
N LYS A 268 -5.55 16.33 -5.33
CA LYS A 268 -5.74 17.32 -6.39
C LYS A 268 -5.63 16.64 -7.76
N THR A 269 -4.52 15.93 -8.04
CA THR A 269 -4.32 15.21 -9.31
C THR A 269 -5.42 14.17 -9.58
N ALA A 270 -5.73 13.31 -8.59
CA ALA A 270 -6.69 12.23 -8.73
C ALA A 270 -8.12 12.73 -9.02
N THR A 271 -8.47 13.90 -8.48
CA THR A 271 -9.80 14.52 -8.66
C THR A 271 -9.83 15.61 -9.73
N ASN A 272 -8.72 15.87 -10.42
CA ASN A 272 -8.62 16.93 -11.42
C ASN A 272 -9.35 16.52 -12.72
N PRO A 273 -10.42 17.24 -13.12
CA PRO A 273 -11.22 16.90 -14.30
C PRO A 273 -10.42 16.91 -15.61
N SER A 274 -9.33 17.69 -15.69
CA SER A 274 -8.48 17.81 -16.87
C SER A 274 -7.33 16.79 -16.91
N ALA A 275 -7.09 16.04 -15.83
CA ALA A 275 -6.06 15.02 -15.79
C ALA A 275 -6.36 13.86 -16.75
N ALA A 276 -5.36 13.40 -17.49
CA ALA A 276 -5.47 12.18 -18.27
C ALA A 276 -5.77 10.97 -17.36
N HIS A 277 -6.47 9.98 -17.91
CA HIS A 277 -6.82 8.75 -17.20
C HIS A 277 -5.60 8.05 -16.57
N VAL A 278 -4.49 7.95 -17.31
CA VAL A 278 -3.24 7.38 -16.79
C VAL A 278 -2.68 8.17 -15.60
N THR A 279 -2.72 9.51 -15.65
CA THR A 279 -2.25 10.39 -14.57
C THR A 279 -3.10 10.20 -13.31
N ARG A 280 -4.43 10.11 -13.45
CA ARG A 280 -5.33 9.79 -12.32
C ARG A 280 -5.09 8.39 -11.76
N SER A 281 -4.87 7.42 -12.63
CA SER A 281 -4.57 6.04 -12.21
C SER A 281 -3.30 5.98 -11.37
N ILE A 282 -2.23 6.67 -11.80
CA ILE A 282 -0.98 6.80 -11.04
C ILE A 282 -1.23 7.47 -9.69
N ALA A 283 -1.93 8.60 -9.67
CA ALA A 283 -2.23 9.33 -8.43
C ALA A 283 -3.01 8.46 -7.43
N HIS A 284 -3.99 7.68 -7.89
CA HIS A 284 -4.71 6.73 -7.05
C HIS A 284 -3.82 5.59 -6.54
N ALA A 285 -2.95 5.02 -7.37
CA ALA A 285 -2.01 4.00 -6.90
C ALA A 285 -1.02 4.56 -5.86
N LEU A 286 -0.60 5.82 -5.99
CA LEU A 286 0.24 6.50 -4.99
C LEU A 286 -0.53 6.80 -3.69
N LEU A 287 -1.79 7.22 -3.76
CA LEU A 287 -2.65 7.40 -2.59
C LEU A 287 -2.85 6.09 -1.83
N MET A 288 -3.06 4.98 -2.55
CA MET A 288 -3.12 3.65 -1.93
C MET A 288 -1.85 3.36 -1.13
N ASP A 289 -0.67 3.51 -1.74
CA ASP A 289 0.61 3.31 -1.07
C ASP A 289 0.81 4.26 0.13
N TRP A 290 0.41 5.53 -0.02
CA TRP A 290 0.46 6.53 1.04
C TRP A 290 -0.34 6.11 2.28
N HIS A 291 -1.54 5.52 2.10
CA HIS A 291 -2.36 5.02 3.20
C HIS A 291 -1.78 3.77 3.86
N LEU A 292 -1.11 2.90 3.08
CA LEU A 292 -0.44 1.70 3.59
C LEU A 292 0.81 2.05 4.41
N LYS A 293 1.48 3.15 4.07
CA LYS A 293 2.63 3.70 4.81
C LYS A 293 2.24 4.48 6.07
N SER A 294 0.97 4.45 6.48
CA SER A 294 0.55 5.04 7.76
C SER A 294 1.27 4.32 8.91
N PRO A 295 1.88 5.05 9.87
CA PRO A 295 2.53 4.43 11.03
C PRO A 295 1.53 3.66 11.91
N ASP A 296 0.26 4.04 11.81
CA ASP A 296 -0.87 3.39 12.45
C ASP A 296 -1.83 2.90 11.36
N LEU A 297 -1.57 1.70 10.84
CA LEU A 297 -2.35 1.10 9.75
C LEU A 297 -3.68 0.54 10.28
N ARG A 298 -4.68 1.42 10.36
CA ARG A 298 -6.04 1.08 10.82
C ARG A 298 -6.94 0.58 9.68
N ASN A 299 -8.07 0.00 10.04
CA ASN A 299 -9.06 -0.46 9.05
C ASN A 299 -9.51 0.65 8.09
N ARG A 300 -9.67 1.90 8.56
CA ARG A 300 -10.01 3.04 7.68
C ARG A 300 -8.97 3.25 6.57
N ASN A 301 -7.69 3.07 6.87
CA ASN A 301 -6.60 3.22 5.92
C ASN A 301 -6.64 2.10 4.88
N LEU A 302 -6.93 0.86 5.30
CA LEU A 302 -7.06 -0.28 4.37
C LEU A 302 -8.25 -0.14 3.43
N PHE A 303 -9.41 0.29 3.95
CA PHE A 303 -10.57 0.54 3.10
C PHE A 303 -10.31 1.67 2.10
N LEU A 304 -9.65 2.75 2.53
CA LEU A 304 -9.33 3.84 1.61
C LEU A 304 -8.23 3.47 0.60
N ALA A 305 -7.24 2.67 1.01
CA ALA A 305 -6.27 2.07 0.09
C ALA A 305 -6.97 1.19 -0.95
N ALA A 306 -7.94 0.37 -0.53
CA ALA A 306 -8.72 -0.47 -1.44
C ALA A 306 -9.61 0.34 -2.39
N HIS A 307 -10.22 1.43 -1.91
CA HIS A 307 -10.94 2.39 -2.75
C HIS A 307 -10.01 2.95 -3.84
N HIS A 308 -8.84 3.46 -3.46
CA HIS A 308 -7.89 4.00 -4.42
C HIS A 308 -7.31 2.95 -5.36
N ALA A 309 -7.06 1.72 -4.92
CA ALA A 309 -6.68 0.60 -5.79
C ALA A 309 -7.76 0.33 -6.85
N SER A 310 -9.03 0.34 -6.45
CA SER A 310 -10.17 0.18 -7.36
C SER A 310 -10.28 1.33 -8.37
N GLN A 311 -10.14 2.58 -7.91
CA GLN A 311 -10.12 3.74 -8.79
C GLN A 311 -8.94 3.71 -9.76
N ALA A 312 -7.75 3.31 -9.32
CA ALA A 312 -6.58 3.15 -10.18
C ALA A 312 -6.84 2.14 -11.30
N LEU A 313 -7.53 1.03 -11.01
CA LEU A 313 -7.97 0.05 -12.00
C LEU A 313 -9.01 0.62 -12.97
N ILE A 314 -9.99 1.38 -12.48
CA ILE A 314 -11.00 2.02 -13.33
C ILE A 314 -10.33 2.96 -14.34
N TYR A 315 -9.42 3.83 -13.89
CA TYR A 315 -8.73 4.78 -14.75
C TYR A 315 -7.66 4.16 -15.65
N SER A 316 -7.28 2.90 -15.43
CA SER A 316 -6.32 2.18 -16.27
C SER A 316 -6.96 1.16 -17.21
N ASP A 317 -8.29 1.14 -17.30
CA ASP A 317 -9.06 0.13 -18.06
C ASP A 317 -8.76 -1.31 -17.57
N GLY A 318 -8.64 -1.48 -16.26
CA GLY A 318 -8.37 -2.77 -15.62
C GLY A 318 -6.93 -3.25 -15.74
N ARG A 319 -5.97 -2.37 -16.07
CA ARG A 319 -4.53 -2.70 -16.11
C ARG A 319 -3.89 -2.33 -14.77
N PRO A 320 -3.73 -3.29 -13.84
CA PRO A 320 -3.16 -2.99 -12.53
C PRO A 320 -1.72 -2.47 -12.66
N SER A 321 -1.36 -1.53 -11.80
CA SER A 321 0.03 -1.21 -11.53
C SER A 321 0.65 -2.26 -10.60
N PRO A 322 1.99 -2.39 -10.57
CA PRO A 322 2.66 -3.27 -9.61
C PRO A 322 2.27 -2.98 -8.16
N ALA A 323 2.12 -1.71 -7.78
CA ALA A 323 1.67 -1.32 -6.44
C ALA A 323 0.29 -1.92 -6.10
N VAL A 324 -0.66 -1.87 -7.05
CA VAL A 324 -2.01 -2.42 -6.85
C VAL A 324 -1.98 -3.94 -6.69
N ILE A 325 -1.19 -4.66 -7.50
CA ILE A 325 -1.01 -6.11 -7.33
C ILE A 325 -0.37 -6.44 -5.98
N PHE A 326 0.67 -5.71 -5.61
CA PHE A 326 1.37 -5.92 -4.33
C PHE A 326 0.42 -5.72 -3.16
N PHE A 327 -0.36 -4.63 -3.15
CA PHE A 327 -1.40 -4.39 -2.15
C PHE A 327 -2.43 -5.52 -2.11
N ALA A 328 -2.95 -5.94 -3.26
CA ALA A 328 -3.95 -7.00 -3.33
C ALA A 328 -3.41 -8.34 -2.76
N GLU A 329 -2.16 -8.67 -3.07
CA GLU A 329 -1.52 -9.91 -2.64
C GLU A 329 -1.10 -9.90 -1.17
N LYS A 330 -0.48 -8.82 -0.71
CA LYS A 330 0.18 -8.78 0.61
C LYS A 330 -0.72 -8.29 1.72
N GLU A 331 -1.62 -7.36 1.42
CA GLU A 331 -2.48 -6.74 2.42
C GLU A 331 -3.92 -7.25 2.30
N MET A 332 -4.55 -7.05 1.14
CA MET A 332 -5.98 -7.37 0.97
C MET A 332 -6.26 -8.87 1.15
N HIS A 333 -5.50 -9.73 0.45
CA HIS A 333 -5.66 -11.19 0.57
C HIS A 333 -5.44 -11.69 1.98
N LYS A 334 -4.37 -11.24 2.63
CA LYS A 334 -4.03 -11.59 4.02
C LYS A 334 -5.21 -11.31 4.97
N ARG A 335 -5.81 -10.12 4.89
CA ARG A 335 -6.95 -9.74 5.76
C ARG A 335 -8.21 -10.53 5.45
N VAL A 336 -8.41 -10.94 4.19
CA VAL A 336 -9.56 -11.78 3.80
C VAL A 336 -9.36 -13.21 4.29
N GLU A 337 -8.19 -13.81 4.11
CA GLU A 337 -7.90 -15.18 4.56
C GLU A 337 -7.93 -15.34 6.07
N MET A 338 -7.43 -14.35 6.82
CA MET A 338 -7.49 -14.37 8.29
C MET A 338 -8.91 -14.15 8.83
N GLY A 339 -9.87 -13.78 7.98
CA GLY A 339 -11.24 -13.46 8.39
C GLY A 339 -11.40 -12.10 9.06
N ASP A 340 -10.36 -11.26 9.07
CA ASP A 340 -10.37 -9.92 9.66
C ASP A 340 -11.31 -8.98 8.89
N LEU A 341 -11.19 -8.95 7.57
CA LEU A 341 -11.94 -8.06 6.68
C LEU A 341 -12.44 -8.80 5.42
N PRO A 342 -13.28 -9.83 5.55
CA PRO A 342 -13.79 -10.61 4.42
C PRO A 342 -14.60 -9.75 3.43
N VAL A 343 -15.14 -8.63 3.90
CA VAL A 343 -15.89 -7.66 3.10
C VAL A 343 -15.07 -7.06 1.96
N LEU A 344 -13.74 -6.95 2.10
CA LEU A 344 -12.88 -6.35 1.07
C LEU A 344 -13.03 -7.05 -0.28
N ARG A 345 -13.13 -8.38 -0.29
CA ARG A 345 -13.33 -9.18 -1.50
C ARG A 345 -14.59 -8.79 -2.28
N HIS A 346 -15.67 -8.45 -1.57
CA HIS A 346 -16.97 -8.15 -2.16
C HIS A 346 -17.16 -6.67 -2.50
N MET A 347 -16.50 -5.76 -1.77
CA MET A 347 -16.56 -4.33 -2.08
C MET A 347 -15.63 -3.95 -3.23
N TYR A 348 -14.49 -4.64 -3.35
CA TYR A 348 -13.43 -4.33 -4.30
C TYR A 348 -13.17 -5.48 -5.28
N GLU A 349 -14.25 -6.01 -5.87
CA GLU A 349 -14.22 -7.20 -6.74
C GLU A 349 -13.20 -7.06 -7.87
N LYS A 350 -13.12 -5.89 -8.52
CA LYS A 350 -12.14 -5.63 -9.59
C LYS A 350 -10.68 -5.76 -9.14
N VAL A 351 -10.36 -5.35 -7.91
CA VAL A 351 -9.01 -5.50 -7.35
C VAL A 351 -8.70 -6.98 -7.12
N TRP A 352 -9.68 -7.72 -6.61
CA TRP A 352 -9.57 -9.17 -6.41
C TRP A 352 -9.40 -9.92 -7.74
N GLU A 353 -10.21 -9.60 -8.75
CA GLU A 353 -10.10 -10.17 -10.10
C GLU A 353 -8.73 -9.90 -10.74
N ALA A 354 -8.22 -8.67 -10.61
CA ALA A 354 -6.90 -8.31 -11.11
C ALA A 354 -5.79 -9.16 -10.45
N ARG A 355 -5.91 -9.42 -9.14
CA ARG A 355 -5.02 -10.31 -8.40
C ARG A 355 -5.11 -11.75 -8.91
N GLU A 356 -6.31 -12.34 -8.96
CA GLU A 356 -6.51 -13.73 -9.40
C GLU A 356 -6.00 -13.95 -10.84
N LYS A 357 -6.26 -12.98 -11.72
CA LYS A 357 -5.72 -12.97 -13.08
C LYS A 357 -4.19 -13.00 -13.06
N ARG A 358 -3.55 -12.12 -12.28
CA ARG A 358 -2.08 -12.08 -12.19
C ARG A 358 -1.50 -13.37 -11.60
N GLN A 359 -2.15 -13.97 -10.62
CA GLN A 359 -1.74 -15.26 -10.06
C GLN A 359 -1.84 -16.39 -11.08
N THR A 360 -2.90 -16.39 -11.89
CA THR A 360 -3.09 -17.37 -12.97
C THR A 360 -2.01 -17.21 -14.04
N GLU A 361 -1.74 -15.99 -14.47
CA GLU A 361 -0.63 -15.67 -15.39
C GLU A 361 0.71 -16.13 -14.81
N TYR A 362 0.99 -15.82 -13.55
CA TYR A 362 2.23 -16.21 -12.88
C TYR A 362 2.39 -17.74 -12.81
N LYS A 363 1.34 -18.49 -12.46
CA LYS A 363 1.35 -19.96 -12.44
C LYS A 363 1.58 -20.54 -13.84
N ALA A 364 0.95 -19.98 -14.87
CA ALA A 364 1.17 -20.39 -16.26
C ALA A 364 2.60 -20.10 -16.74
N GLU A 365 3.16 -18.95 -16.35
CA GLU A 365 4.55 -18.58 -16.63
C GLU A 365 5.54 -19.56 -15.95
N LEU A 366 5.29 -19.90 -14.68
CA LEU A 366 6.08 -20.90 -13.94
C LEU A 366 6.00 -22.27 -14.60
N ALA A 367 4.80 -22.75 -14.93
CA ALA A 367 4.60 -24.04 -15.57
C ALA A 367 5.33 -24.12 -16.93
N THR A 368 5.19 -23.09 -17.76
CA THR A 368 5.91 -22.99 -19.05
C THR A 368 7.42 -22.97 -18.86
N GLY A 369 7.91 -22.26 -17.83
CA GLY A 369 9.33 -22.22 -17.47
C GLY A 369 9.85 -23.56 -16.98
N GLN A 370 9.06 -24.31 -16.20
CA GLN A 370 9.39 -25.66 -15.74
C GLN A 370 9.39 -26.66 -16.90
N GLU A 371 8.39 -26.63 -17.79
CA GLU A 371 8.34 -27.48 -18.99
C GLU A 371 9.57 -27.29 -19.88
N LYS A 372 9.96 -26.03 -20.16
CA LYS A 372 11.18 -25.72 -20.92
C LYS A 372 12.45 -26.26 -20.27
N ARG A 373 12.50 -26.25 -18.93
CA ARG A 373 13.63 -26.80 -18.16
C ARG A 373 13.65 -28.32 -18.19
N LEU A 374 12.51 -28.97 -18.04
CA LEU A 374 12.40 -30.43 -18.13
C LEU A 374 12.71 -30.95 -19.53
N ALA A 375 12.31 -30.22 -20.57
CA ALA A 375 12.63 -30.58 -21.96
C ALA A 375 14.13 -30.46 -22.27
N THR A 376 14.87 -29.58 -21.57
CA THR A 376 16.31 -29.38 -21.78
C THR A 376 17.07 -29.13 -20.47
N PRO A 377 17.20 -30.12 -19.56
CA PRO A 377 17.70 -29.88 -18.19
C PRO A 377 19.10 -29.29 -18.15
N ASN A 378 20.00 -29.82 -18.98
CA ASN A 378 21.41 -29.40 -19.05
C ASN A 378 21.61 -27.98 -19.61
N ARG A 379 20.57 -27.40 -20.21
CA ARG A 379 20.58 -26.00 -20.65
C ARG A 379 20.41 -25.03 -19.49
N TYR A 380 19.69 -25.44 -18.43
CA TYR A 380 19.31 -24.58 -17.31
C TYR A 380 19.92 -25.04 -15.98
N ARG A 381 20.59 -26.20 -15.93
CA ARG A 381 21.23 -26.73 -14.73
C ARG A 381 22.72 -26.91 -14.94
N CYS A 382 23.50 -26.63 -13.91
CA CYS A 382 24.91 -26.92 -13.94
C CYS A 382 25.14 -28.43 -13.86
N ALA A 383 25.79 -28.96 -14.90
CA ALA A 383 26.18 -30.36 -15.05
C ALA A 383 27.07 -30.93 -13.93
N ALA A 384 27.81 -30.07 -13.20
CA ALA A 384 28.73 -30.52 -12.17
C ALA A 384 27.98 -31.15 -10.99
N VAL A 385 28.35 -32.38 -10.63
CA VAL A 385 27.74 -33.15 -9.53
C VAL A 385 27.74 -32.32 -8.24
N GLY A 386 26.57 -32.21 -7.59
CA GLY A 386 26.41 -31.44 -6.34
C GLY A 386 26.44 -29.92 -6.49
N CYS A 387 26.60 -29.38 -7.71
CA CYS A 387 26.65 -27.93 -7.93
C CYS A 387 25.31 -27.27 -7.62
N GLY A 388 24.20 -27.83 -8.12
CA GLY A 388 22.85 -27.32 -7.88
C GLY A 388 22.56 -25.93 -8.47
N VAL A 389 23.52 -25.28 -9.13
CA VAL A 389 23.29 -23.98 -9.78
C VAL A 389 22.34 -24.17 -10.95
N GLU A 390 21.20 -23.50 -10.89
CA GLU A 390 20.25 -23.37 -11.98
C GLU A 390 20.37 -21.97 -12.60
N ALA A 391 19.98 -21.84 -13.87
CA ALA A 391 19.78 -20.58 -14.54
C ALA A 391 18.36 -20.52 -15.08
N ASP A 392 17.78 -19.34 -15.08
CA ASP A 392 16.45 -19.07 -15.64
C ASP A 392 16.50 -18.91 -17.18
N ARG A 393 17.71 -18.78 -17.73
CA ARG A 393 18.02 -18.62 -19.15
C ARG A 393 19.09 -19.59 -19.59
N GLY A 394 18.81 -20.27 -20.68
CA GLY A 394 19.71 -21.28 -21.23
C GLY A 394 21.06 -20.79 -21.76
N LYS A 395 21.28 -19.48 -21.85
CA LYS A 395 22.55 -18.88 -22.28
C LYS A 395 23.47 -18.50 -21.10
N MET A 396 22.95 -18.51 -19.87
CA MET A 396 23.68 -18.07 -18.67
C MET A 396 24.73 -19.07 -18.21
N LEU A 397 24.52 -20.35 -18.49
CA LEU A 397 25.49 -21.39 -18.21
C LEU A 397 26.39 -21.49 -19.42
N GLN A 398 27.63 -20.98 -19.32
CA GLN A 398 28.61 -21.09 -20.40
C GLN A 398 28.75 -22.55 -20.84
N GLN A 399 28.66 -22.80 -22.14
CA GLN A 399 28.73 -24.13 -22.73
C GLN A 399 30.11 -24.35 -23.36
N CYS A 400 30.59 -25.60 -23.40
CA CYS A 400 31.80 -25.92 -24.14
C CYS A 400 31.63 -25.63 -25.65
N GLY A 401 32.69 -25.14 -26.31
CA GLY A 401 32.69 -24.85 -27.75
C GLY A 401 32.72 -26.08 -28.67
N GLY A 402 32.69 -27.30 -28.12
CA GLY A 402 32.85 -28.54 -28.87
C GLY A 402 31.64 -28.95 -29.72
N LYS A 403 31.79 -30.04 -30.48
CA LYS A 403 30.79 -30.60 -31.42
C LYS A 403 29.75 -31.52 -30.75
N CYS A 404 29.79 -31.71 -29.43
CA CYS A 404 28.77 -32.49 -28.73
C CYS A 404 27.39 -31.84 -28.84
N ASP A 405 26.37 -32.67 -28.63
CA ASP A 405 24.98 -32.26 -28.72
C ASP A 405 24.70 -31.10 -27.73
N PRO A 406 23.92 -30.07 -28.11
CA PRO A 406 23.74 -28.86 -27.28
C PRO A 406 23.20 -29.13 -25.87
N ASP A 407 22.43 -30.21 -25.71
CA ASP A 407 21.90 -30.73 -24.45
C ASP A 407 22.96 -31.46 -23.62
N LYS A 408 24.19 -31.64 -24.11
CA LYS A 408 25.28 -32.35 -23.42
C LYS A 408 26.49 -31.48 -23.14
N LYS A 409 26.44 -30.18 -23.47
CA LYS A 409 27.54 -29.22 -23.29
C LYS A 409 27.62 -28.74 -21.84
N PRO A 410 28.70 -29.05 -21.09
CA PRO A 410 28.87 -28.58 -19.72
C PRO A 410 29.66 -27.26 -19.69
N LYS A 411 29.83 -26.73 -18.48
CA LYS A 411 30.66 -25.55 -18.23
C LYS A 411 32.14 -25.82 -18.52
N THR A 412 32.86 -24.78 -18.90
CA THR A 412 34.33 -24.77 -19.09
C THR A 412 35.09 -25.36 -17.90
N SER A 413 34.58 -25.18 -16.67
CA SER A 413 35.17 -25.75 -15.46
C SER A 413 35.12 -27.28 -15.38
N ASP A 414 34.18 -27.93 -16.08
CA ASP A 414 34.03 -29.39 -16.12
C ASP A 414 34.64 -29.99 -17.41
N TRP A 415 35.43 -29.20 -18.14
CA TRP A 415 36.00 -29.62 -19.42
C TRP A 415 36.86 -30.88 -19.29
N LYS A 416 37.60 -31.06 -18.18
CA LYS A 416 38.46 -32.24 -17.98
C LYS A 416 37.66 -33.54 -18.01
N ASN A 417 36.49 -33.57 -17.36
CA ASN A 417 35.62 -34.74 -17.34
C ASN A 417 34.82 -34.85 -18.65
N HIS A 418 34.37 -33.72 -19.19
CA HIS A 418 33.56 -33.71 -20.41
C HIS A 418 34.33 -34.03 -21.68
N LYS A 419 35.64 -33.76 -21.74
CA LYS A 419 36.45 -33.89 -22.96
C LYS A 419 36.32 -35.28 -23.60
N ALA A 420 36.22 -36.34 -22.79
CA ALA A 420 36.02 -37.71 -23.26
C ALA A 420 34.65 -37.93 -23.94
N PHE A 421 33.63 -37.15 -23.54
CA PHE A 421 32.25 -37.23 -23.99
C PHE A 421 31.85 -36.10 -24.97
N CYS A 422 32.81 -35.22 -25.32
CA CYS A 422 32.58 -34.08 -26.20
C CYS A 422 32.52 -34.46 -27.69
N LYS A 423 31.69 -35.44 -28.03
CA LYS A 423 31.46 -35.95 -29.40
C LYS A 423 29.95 -36.15 -29.64
N PRO A 424 29.45 -35.97 -30.88
CA PRO A 424 28.05 -36.27 -31.22
C PRO A 424 27.67 -37.70 -30.81
N GLY A 425 26.49 -37.89 -30.21
CA GLY A 425 25.95 -39.22 -29.90
C GLY A 425 26.50 -39.92 -28.64
N MET A 426 27.47 -39.33 -27.92
CA MET A 426 27.94 -39.91 -26.64
C MET A 426 26.91 -39.73 -25.52
N PRO A 427 26.84 -40.64 -24.53
CA PRO A 427 25.97 -40.50 -23.36
C PRO A 427 26.35 -39.24 -22.56
N CYS A 428 25.34 -38.58 -21.96
CA CYS A 428 25.55 -37.38 -21.17
C CYS A 428 26.31 -37.72 -19.88
N SER A 429 27.34 -36.94 -19.52
CA SER A 429 28.06 -37.10 -18.25
C SER A 429 27.25 -36.61 -17.04
N VAL A 430 26.06 -36.04 -17.27
CA VAL A 430 25.17 -35.53 -16.23
C VAL A 430 24.19 -36.62 -15.83
N ILE A 431 24.31 -37.07 -14.58
CA ILE A 431 23.30 -37.91 -13.95
C ILE A 431 22.22 -36.96 -13.43
N ASP A 432 21.05 -36.96 -14.09
CA ASP A 432 19.87 -36.32 -13.49
C ASP A 432 19.49 -37.14 -12.26
N THR A 433 19.68 -36.56 -11.07
CA THR A 433 19.33 -37.20 -9.81
C THR A 433 17.82 -37.22 -9.55
N GLY A 434 17.00 -36.79 -10.53
CA GLY A 434 15.54 -36.74 -10.39
C GLY A 434 15.08 -35.66 -9.42
N THR A 435 15.96 -34.74 -9.01
CA THR A 435 15.63 -33.69 -8.05
C THR A 435 14.71 -32.66 -8.73
N PRO A 436 13.45 -32.53 -8.28
CA PRO A 436 12.51 -31.57 -8.87
C PRO A 436 13.10 -30.17 -8.81
N SER A 437 13.10 -29.44 -9.93
CA SER A 437 13.43 -28.02 -9.92
C SER A 437 12.27 -27.32 -9.21
N THR A 438 12.44 -26.92 -7.95
CA THR A 438 11.45 -26.03 -7.30
C THR A 438 11.46 -24.62 -7.91
N GLY A 439 12.45 -24.35 -8.77
CA GLY A 439 12.34 -23.46 -9.92
C GLY A 439 12.68 -22.01 -9.62
N LEU A 440 13.76 -21.50 -10.25
CA LEU A 440 13.85 -20.08 -10.62
C LEU A 440 12.55 -19.66 -11.32
N GLY A 441 12.01 -18.47 -11.01
CA GLY A 441 10.78 -17.94 -11.61
C GLY A 441 10.87 -17.75 -13.13
N LYS A 442 10.08 -16.80 -13.67
CA LYS A 442 10.21 -16.43 -15.08
C LYS A 442 11.64 -15.98 -15.38
N GLY A 443 12.19 -16.42 -16.52
CA GLY A 443 13.49 -15.97 -17.01
C GLY A 443 13.56 -14.44 -17.07
N THR A 444 14.35 -13.84 -16.18
CA THR A 444 14.66 -12.40 -16.13
C THR A 444 15.30 -11.97 -17.44
N LYS A 445 15.24 -10.67 -17.79
CA LYS A 445 15.86 -10.21 -19.05
C LYS A 445 17.37 -10.37 -19.11
N LYS A 446 18.03 -10.28 -17.96
CA LYS A 446 19.49 -10.41 -17.86
C LYS A 446 19.93 -11.84 -17.60
N GLY A 447 18.98 -12.70 -17.23
CA GLY A 447 19.26 -14.01 -16.70
C GLY A 447 19.63 -13.92 -15.21
N ALA A 448 19.14 -14.87 -14.45
CA ALA A 448 19.39 -15.05 -13.04
C ALA A 448 19.95 -16.45 -12.80
N LEU A 449 20.86 -16.52 -11.83
CA LEU A 449 21.39 -17.76 -11.30
C LEU A 449 20.69 -18.05 -9.98
N GLY A 450 20.42 -19.33 -9.73
CA GLY A 450 19.79 -19.79 -8.49
C GLY A 450 20.53 -20.98 -7.93
N VAL A 451 20.57 -21.11 -6.60
CA VAL A 451 21.03 -22.33 -5.92
C VAL A 451 19.99 -22.77 -4.90
N PRO A 452 19.70 -24.08 -4.80
CA PRO A 452 18.82 -24.60 -3.76
C PRO A 452 19.55 -24.53 -2.41
N VAL A 453 18.88 -23.94 -1.42
CA VAL A 453 19.27 -23.88 -0.02
C VAL A 453 18.29 -24.74 0.76
N THR A 454 18.80 -25.78 1.41
CA THR A 454 17.99 -26.67 2.26
C THR A 454 18.04 -26.14 3.68
N THR A 455 16.89 -25.80 4.25
CA THR A 455 16.72 -25.37 5.64
C THR A 455 16.75 -26.58 6.58
N ALA A 456 16.91 -26.34 7.89
CA ALA A 456 17.05 -27.38 8.90
C ALA A 456 15.85 -28.34 8.99
N ASP A 457 14.66 -27.89 8.59
CA ASP A 457 13.42 -28.66 8.50
C ASP A 457 13.34 -29.57 7.25
N GLY A 458 14.37 -29.55 6.39
CA GLY A 458 14.40 -30.29 5.14
C GLY A 458 13.69 -29.60 3.97
N THR A 459 13.10 -28.41 4.19
CA THR A 459 12.51 -27.61 3.12
C THR A 459 13.63 -27.04 2.24
N SER A 460 13.44 -26.99 0.91
CA SER A 460 14.42 -26.40 -0.01
C SER A 460 13.86 -25.13 -0.63
N THR A 461 14.48 -24.00 -0.35
CA THR A 461 14.20 -22.71 -1.00
C THR A 461 15.27 -22.41 -2.05
N PHE A 462 14.97 -21.57 -3.04
CA PHE A 462 15.96 -21.16 -4.04
C PHE A 462 16.47 -19.76 -3.71
N LEU A 463 17.78 -19.62 -3.52
CA LEU A 463 18.42 -18.31 -3.48
C LEU A 463 18.72 -17.89 -4.91
N THR A 464 18.03 -16.86 -5.39
CA THR A 464 18.13 -16.37 -6.78
C THR A 464 18.76 -14.99 -6.84
N THR A 465 19.64 -14.75 -7.81
CA THR A 465 20.32 -13.48 -8.01
C THR A 465 20.57 -13.20 -9.49
N SER A 466 20.52 -11.93 -9.88
CA SER A 466 20.93 -11.46 -11.21
C SER A 466 22.28 -10.75 -11.20
N THR A 467 22.89 -10.56 -10.04
CA THR A 467 24.12 -9.76 -9.85
C THR A 467 25.29 -10.55 -9.29
N ILE A 468 25.01 -11.58 -8.49
CA ILE A 468 26.04 -12.38 -7.80
C ILE A 468 26.47 -13.56 -8.68
N GLY A 469 27.77 -13.86 -8.67
CA GLY A 469 28.34 -14.95 -9.46
C GLY A 469 27.98 -16.34 -8.93
N SER A 470 28.14 -17.37 -9.77
CA SER A 470 27.85 -18.75 -9.32
C SER A 470 28.76 -19.30 -8.23
N SER A 471 29.93 -18.67 -7.97
CA SER A 471 30.83 -19.06 -6.87
C SER A 471 30.29 -18.54 -5.53
N GLU A 472 30.06 -17.23 -5.46
CA GLU A 472 29.50 -16.55 -4.30
C GLU A 472 28.14 -17.13 -3.88
N LEU A 473 27.27 -17.47 -4.83
CA LEU A 473 26.02 -18.17 -4.52
C LEU A 473 26.24 -19.51 -3.80
N LYS A 474 27.26 -20.28 -4.20
CA LYS A 474 27.58 -21.56 -3.52
C LYS A 474 28.11 -21.31 -2.13
N GLU A 475 28.96 -20.30 -1.96
CA GLU A 475 29.48 -19.89 -0.65
C GLU A 475 28.34 -19.52 0.30
N ILE A 476 27.36 -18.73 -0.17
CA ILE A 476 26.17 -18.39 0.62
C ILE A 476 25.36 -19.65 0.98
N ARG A 477 25.13 -20.56 0.02
CA ARG A 477 24.43 -21.83 0.27
C ARG A 477 25.16 -22.68 1.32
N ASP A 478 26.48 -22.79 1.22
CA ASP A 478 27.29 -23.63 2.10
C ASP A 478 27.41 -23.01 3.49
N LEU A 479 27.43 -21.68 3.58
CA LEU A 479 27.31 -20.93 4.84
C LEU A 479 25.95 -21.19 5.51
N ALA A 480 24.84 -21.08 4.76
CA ALA A 480 23.49 -21.33 5.28
C ALA A 480 23.33 -22.78 5.81
N ARG A 481 23.95 -23.75 5.14
CA ARG A 481 24.00 -25.15 5.60
C ARG A 481 24.80 -25.32 6.89
N THR A 482 25.90 -24.59 7.03
CA THR A 482 26.73 -24.64 8.24
C THR A 482 26.00 -24.04 9.43
N MET A 483 25.33 -22.90 9.22
CA MET A 483 24.51 -22.25 10.26
C MET A 483 23.37 -23.16 10.74
N SER A 484 22.70 -23.84 9.80
CA SER A 484 21.58 -24.75 10.12
C SER A 484 21.97 -25.97 10.97
N ARG A 485 23.27 -26.33 11.04
CA ARG A 485 23.77 -27.48 11.79
C ARG A 485 24.27 -27.15 13.20
N GLY A 486 24.53 -25.87 13.49
CA GLY A 486 25.29 -25.45 14.67
C GLY A 486 24.51 -24.72 15.75
N SER A 487 23.25 -24.36 15.53
CA SER A 487 22.50 -23.49 16.44
C SER A 487 21.08 -23.97 16.71
N ASP A 488 20.74 -24.15 17.99
CA ASP A 488 19.35 -24.15 18.51
C ASP A 488 18.66 -22.78 18.32
N VAL A 489 19.38 -21.78 17.82
CA VAL A 489 18.85 -20.48 17.45
C VAL A 489 18.18 -20.58 16.08
N ARG A 490 16.84 -20.54 16.06
CA ARG A 490 16.07 -20.32 14.83
C ARG A 490 16.46 -18.97 14.23
N VAL A 491 17.26 -19.01 13.16
CA VAL A 491 17.44 -17.86 12.29
C VAL A 491 16.28 -17.89 11.30
N ASP A 492 15.26 -17.08 11.56
CA ASP A 492 14.22 -16.78 10.57
C ASP A 492 14.85 -15.93 9.45
N LEU A 493 15.54 -16.60 8.52
CA LEU A 493 15.84 -15.98 7.23
C LEU A 493 14.49 -15.66 6.58
N PRO A 494 14.26 -14.42 6.10
CA PRO A 494 13.06 -14.07 5.38
C PRO A 494 12.84 -15.11 4.27
N VAL A 495 11.76 -15.89 4.37
CA VAL A 495 11.51 -17.10 3.56
C VAL A 495 11.44 -16.81 2.05
N ASN A 496 11.46 -15.54 1.66
CA ASN A 496 11.84 -15.10 0.33
C ASN A 496 12.66 -13.81 0.43
N LEU A 497 13.97 -13.92 0.65
CA LEU A 497 14.95 -12.95 0.12
C LEU A 497 15.10 -13.16 -1.39
N GLN A 498 13.97 -13.26 -2.09
CA GLN A 498 13.91 -12.80 -3.46
C GLN A 498 14.12 -11.30 -3.35
N MET A 499 15.37 -10.86 -3.51
CA MET A 499 15.63 -9.61 -4.24
C MET A 499 15.19 -9.78 -5.69
N GLU A 500 13.95 -10.24 -5.90
CA GLU A 500 13.20 -9.71 -7.01
C GLU A 500 13.15 -8.21 -6.69
N ARG A 501 13.99 -7.45 -7.38
CA ARG A 501 13.39 -6.38 -8.17
C ARG A 501 12.14 -7.06 -8.73
N TYR A 502 10.97 -6.73 -8.20
CA TYR A 502 9.80 -6.77 -9.05
C TYR A 502 10.31 -6.06 -10.30
N GLU A 503 10.60 -6.82 -11.36
CA GLU A 503 10.85 -6.24 -12.67
C GLU A 503 9.48 -5.66 -13.04
N ILE A 504 9.24 -4.49 -12.45
CA ILE A 504 8.23 -3.48 -12.73
C ILE A 504 8.50 -2.98 -14.14
#